data_AF-A0A1L7WMF3-F1
#
_entry.id   AF-A0A1L7WMF3-F1
#
_cell.length_a   1.000
_cell.length_b   1.000
_cell.length_c   1.000
_cell.angle_alpha   90.00
_cell.angle_beta   90.00
_cell.angle_gamma   90.00
#
_symmetry.space_group_name_H-M   'P 1'
#
loop_
_entity.id
_entity.type
_entity.pdbx_description
1 polymer ?
#
loop_
_entity_poly.entity_id
_entity_poly.type
_entity_poly.pdbx_seq_one_letter_code
_entity_poly.pdbx_strand_id
1 'polypeptide(L)'
;MRYSNFAVLASSLLVKEVFAAPVQERAVYLDTDIVMVTEEVTVTEMPDGSYVTGVAQAIGTGTIDGTPVLQTESASAAPSATFTKAAPATTSSASSSLSSQAVFIQQTPATNIHTASSSAAPKPSTTSTSAVVEAPKSTSVAPVVTPTTLSTKASTTPVAATTKTSSAATVATSTTSSSSSKKRGLAYNDASLLSGFVSGSSQVSWAYNWGSTTSSIASGLEYIPMLWGLGSDNTATWSTVATEAIASGSTALLGFNEPDYSGQSNIGYADAATGWGEYMEPFAGKATLVSPAVTNGGSPMGLTWLENFIASCSSCTIDAVAIHWYNGGDAAAFKTYVADAYAAGGNKPLWITEFQASGTTDEQNSFLEEVIPFLDSSDMVAKYAYFMASDGILLSSGTTLSTLGNTFATFV
;
A
#
# COMPACT_ATOMS: atom_id res chain seq x y z
N MET A 1 41.43 27.06 31.66
CA MET A 1 41.67 25.79 30.93
C MET A 1 40.78 25.83 29.70
N ARG A 2 41.29 26.25 28.54
CA ARG A 2 41.89 25.42 27.47
C ARG A 2 40.90 24.37 26.92
N TYR A 3 40.53 24.64 25.66
CA TYR A 3 39.66 23.92 24.71
C TYR A 3 39.92 22.40 24.58
N SER A 4 38.87 21.64 24.24
CA SER A 4 38.79 20.95 22.94
C SER A 4 37.37 20.44 22.67
N ASN A 5 36.87 20.75 21.47
CA ASN A 5 35.69 20.18 20.85
C ASN A 5 35.94 18.74 20.40
N PHE A 6 34.90 17.90 20.39
CA PHE A 6 34.77 16.82 19.40
C PHE A 6 33.29 16.64 19.06
N ALA A 7 32.95 17.05 17.84
CA ALA A 7 31.75 16.66 17.12
C ALA A 7 32.16 15.54 16.15
N VAL A 8 31.33 14.52 16.01
CA VAL A 8 31.40 13.58 14.89
C VAL A 8 30.08 13.65 14.15
N LEU A 9 30.12 14.35 13.01
CA LEU A 9 29.22 14.19 11.88
C LEU A 9 29.79 13.06 11.01
N ALA A 10 28.95 12.08 10.70
CA ALA A 10 29.10 11.17 9.57
C ALA A 10 27.94 11.54 8.62
N SER A 11 28.04 11.64 7.30
CA SER A 11 29.02 11.16 6.33
C SER A 11 28.92 12.01 5.06
N SER A 12 29.98 11.96 4.23
CA SER A 12 29.94 11.77 2.77
C SER A 12 31.03 12.60 2.08
N LEU A 13 32.18 11.97 1.84
CA LEU A 13 33.18 12.43 0.88
C LEU A 13 32.93 11.68 -0.44
N LEU A 14 32.54 12.39 -1.48
CA LEU A 14 32.69 11.97 -2.88
C LEU A 14 33.72 12.90 -3.51
N VAL A 15 34.97 12.46 -3.55
CA VAL A 15 35.96 12.97 -4.51
C VAL A 15 36.52 11.78 -5.26
N LYS A 16 36.33 11.84 -6.57
CA LYS A 16 36.69 10.86 -7.58
C LYS A 16 38.11 11.19 -8.05
N GLU A 17 39.07 10.32 -7.77
CA GLU A 17 40.37 10.31 -8.44
C GLU A 17 40.72 8.86 -8.78
N VAL A 18 41.02 8.64 -10.06
CA VAL A 18 41.29 7.35 -10.69
C VAL A 18 42.77 7.02 -10.52
N PHE A 19 43.07 5.88 -9.91
CA PHE A 19 44.36 5.21 -10.09
C PHE A 19 44.13 3.73 -10.38
N ALA A 20 44.54 3.32 -11.58
CA ALA A 20 44.53 1.94 -12.04
C ALA A 20 45.62 1.12 -11.36
N ALA A 21 45.25 0.00 -10.73
CA ALA A 21 46.15 -1.07 -10.30
C ALA A 21 45.36 -2.41 -10.26
N PRO A 22 46.03 -3.57 -10.44
CA PRO A 22 45.39 -4.80 -10.93
C PRO A 22 44.49 -5.48 -9.90
N VAL A 23 43.46 -6.15 -10.44
CA VAL A 23 42.36 -6.82 -9.76
C VAL A 23 42.86 -7.94 -8.84
N GLN A 24 42.72 -7.76 -7.52
CA GLN A 24 42.53 -8.86 -6.59
C GLN A 24 41.03 -9.00 -6.33
N GLU A 25 40.54 -10.24 -6.42
CA GLU A 25 39.17 -10.66 -6.15
C GLU A 25 38.73 -10.12 -4.78
N ARG A 26 37.78 -9.18 -4.76
CA ARG A 26 37.21 -8.64 -3.52
C ARG A 26 35.96 -9.44 -3.20
N ALA A 27 36.02 -10.26 -2.16
CA ALA A 27 34.82 -10.81 -1.54
C ALA A 27 33.97 -9.66 -0.95
N VAL A 28 32.72 -9.57 -1.37
CA VAL A 28 31.75 -8.59 -0.83
C VAL A 28 30.97 -9.28 0.29
N TYR A 29 31.00 -8.68 1.48
CA TYR A 29 30.19 -9.09 2.61
C TYR A 29 29.08 -8.06 2.80
N LEU A 30 27.83 -8.52 2.94
CA LEU A 30 26.77 -7.68 3.47
C LEU A 30 26.79 -7.78 4.98
N ASP A 31 26.97 -6.63 5.62
CA ASP A 31 26.83 -6.44 7.05
C ASP A 31 25.61 -5.57 7.28
N THR A 32 24.71 -5.98 8.17
CA THR A 32 23.43 -5.29 8.39
C THR A 32 23.18 -5.22 9.88
N ASP A 33 23.42 -4.04 10.44
CA ASP A 33 23.13 -3.75 11.84
C ASP A 33 21.72 -3.18 11.97
N ILE A 34 20.95 -3.72 12.92
CA ILE A 34 19.63 -3.20 13.24
C ILE A 34 19.75 -2.30 14.46
N VAL A 35 19.53 -1.01 14.29
CA VAL A 35 19.49 -0.03 15.38
C VAL A 35 18.04 0.15 15.83
N MET A 36 17.74 -0.26 17.06
CA MET A 36 16.45 -0.03 17.69
C MET A 36 16.53 1.16 18.66
N VAL A 37 15.65 2.13 18.48
CA VAL A 37 15.47 3.27 19.41
C VAL A 37 14.17 3.04 20.17
N THR A 38 14.27 2.96 21.49
CA THR A 38 13.12 2.90 22.40
C THR A 38 12.83 4.31 22.88
N GLU A 39 11.63 4.80 22.61
CA GLU A 39 11.18 6.13 23.05
C GLU A 39 10.08 6.00 24.10
N GLU A 40 10.13 6.87 25.10
CA GLU A 40 9.08 7.04 26.09
C GLU A 40 8.30 8.32 25.77
N VAL A 41 6.97 8.23 25.86
CA VAL A 41 6.07 9.36 25.63
C VAL A 41 5.14 9.50 26.82
N THR A 42 5.16 10.67 27.47
CA THR A 42 4.27 10.96 28.59
C THR A 42 2.93 11.50 28.09
N VAL A 43 1.83 10.85 28.46
CA VAL A 43 0.48 11.36 28.21
C VAL A 43 -0.07 11.93 29.51
N THR A 44 -0.49 13.20 29.50
CA THR A 44 -1.06 13.88 30.67
C THR A 44 -2.54 14.14 30.44
N GLU A 45 -3.39 13.67 31.35
CA GLU A 45 -4.80 14.04 31.38
C GLU A 45 -4.95 15.43 32.01
N MET A 46 -5.64 16.32 31.29
CA MET A 46 -5.93 17.68 31.71
C MET A 46 -7.24 17.72 32.50
N PRO A 47 -7.45 18.75 33.34
CA PRO A 47 -8.65 18.85 34.18
C PRO A 47 -9.99 18.92 33.43
N ASP A 48 -9.97 19.21 32.12
CA ASP A 48 -11.14 19.22 31.24
C ASP A 48 -11.41 17.84 30.58
N GLY A 49 -10.63 16.81 30.94
CA GLY A 49 -10.71 15.46 30.40
C GLY A 49 -10.00 15.28 29.06
N SER A 50 -9.31 16.30 28.54
CA SER A 50 -8.46 16.17 27.36
C SER A 50 -7.10 15.54 27.70
N TYR A 51 -6.45 14.89 26.74
CA TYR A 51 -5.11 14.35 26.91
C TYR A 51 -4.10 15.15 26.09
N VAL A 52 -2.98 15.50 26.71
CA VAL A 52 -1.84 16.13 26.05
C VAL A 52 -0.67 15.15 26.06
N THR A 53 -0.17 14.85 24.87
CA THR A 53 0.97 13.98 24.67
C THR A 53 2.25 14.82 24.63
N GLY A 54 3.22 14.48 25.48
CA GLY A 54 4.55 15.10 25.50
C GLY A 54 5.40 14.70 24.30
N VAL A 55 6.55 15.35 24.15
CA VAL A 55 7.53 14.96 23.13
C VAL A 55 8.13 13.59 23.46
N ALA A 56 8.32 12.76 22.43
CA ALA A 56 8.99 11.48 22.58
C ALA A 56 10.45 11.70 23.04
N GLN A 57 10.86 10.96 24.08
CA GLN A 57 12.24 10.96 24.56
C GLN A 57 12.84 9.58 24.36
N ALA A 58 13.95 9.50 23.63
CA ALA A 58 14.71 8.27 23.52
C ALA A 58 15.26 7.86 24.90
N ILE A 59 14.78 6.74 25.42
CA ILE A 59 15.19 6.17 26.72
C ILE A 59 16.14 5.00 26.59
N GLY A 60 16.35 4.50 25.37
CA GLY A 60 17.35 3.48 25.09
C GLY A 60 17.62 3.30 23.60
N THR A 61 18.86 2.98 23.26
CA THR A 61 19.25 2.56 21.92
C THR A 61 19.95 1.22 22.03
N GLY A 62 19.48 0.23 21.27
CA GLY A 62 20.12 -1.07 21.15
C GLY A 62 20.55 -1.30 19.71
N THR A 63 21.77 -1.80 19.52
CA THR A 63 22.23 -2.27 18.21
C THR A 63 22.29 -3.78 18.25
N ILE A 64 21.66 -4.43 17.28
CA ILE A 64 21.84 -5.86 17.02
C ILE A 64 22.77 -5.93 15.82
N ASP A 65 24.03 -6.26 16.10
CA ASP A 65 25.05 -6.38 15.07
C ASP A 65 24.72 -7.58 14.18
N GLY A 66 24.73 -7.36 12.87
CA GLY A 66 24.60 -8.42 11.89
C GLY A 66 25.78 -9.38 11.97
N THR A 67 25.59 -10.64 11.54
CA THR A 67 26.73 -11.49 11.19
C THR A 67 27.01 -11.29 9.71
N PRO A 68 28.21 -10.82 9.29
CA PRO A 68 28.50 -10.57 7.90
C PRO A 68 28.30 -11.83 7.04
N VAL A 69 27.47 -11.74 6.00
CA VAL A 69 27.21 -12.85 5.09
C VAL A 69 28.01 -12.64 3.80
N LEU A 70 28.79 -13.65 3.42
CA LEU A 70 29.53 -13.66 2.16
C LEU A 70 28.56 -13.75 0.98
N GLN A 71 28.55 -12.74 0.12
CA GLN A 71 27.75 -12.76 -1.09
C GLN A 71 28.49 -13.59 -2.16
N THR A 72 28.05 -14.82 -2.42
CA THR A 72 28.60 -15.65 -3.50
C THR A 72 27.84 -15.35 -4.80
N GLU A 73 28.53 -14.79 -5.79
CA GLU A 73 28.01 -14.74 -7.16
C GLU A 73 27.83 -16.17 -7.67
N SER A 74 26.61 -16.54 -8.05
CA SER A 74 26.32 -17.84 -8.66
C SER A 74 26.94 -17.90 -10.06
N ALA A 75 28.09 -18.56 -10.17
CA ALA A 75 28.67 -18.91 -11.46
C ALA A 75 27.87 -20.05 -12.12
N SER A 76 27.34 -19.72 -13.31
CA SER A 76 26.73 -20.57 -14.34
C SER A 76 27.28 -22.00 -14.40
N ALA A 77 26.40 -22.99 -14.24
CA ALA A 77 26.70 -24.41 -14.46
C ALA A 77 26.54 -24.81 -15.94
N ALA A 78 27.47 -25.62 -16.45
CA ALA A 78 27.30 -26.46 -17.64
C ALA A 78 27.76 -27.90 -17.32
N PRO A 79 27.18 -28.94 -17.95
CA PRO A 79 27.07 -30.27 -17.36
C PRO A 79 28.23 -31.21 -17.75
N SER A 80 28.47 -32.23 -16.93
CA SER A 80 29.16 -33.44 -17.39
C SER A 80 28.61 -34.68 -16.71
N ALA A 81 28.30 -35.66 -17.55
CA ALA A 81 27.74 -36.95 -17.20
C ALA A 81 28.84 -37.98 -16.96
N THR A 82 28.68 -38.87 -15.98
CA THR A 82 28.99 -40.30 -16.17
C THR A 82 28.31 -41.18 -15.11
N PHE A 83 27.88 -42.35 -15.58
CA PHE A 83 27.12 -43.39 -14.91
C PHE A 83 27.97 -44.25 -13.95
N THR A 84 27.37 -44.76 -12.87
CA THR A 84 27.51 -46.19 -12.48
C THR A 84 26.29 -46.67 -11.69
N LYS A 85 25.87 -47.90 -11.98
CA LYS A 85 24.70 -48.62 -11.47
C LYS A 85 25.17 -49.82 -10.65
N ALA A 86 24.64 -50.02 -9.44
CA ALA A 86 23.95 -51.25 -8.98
C ALA A 86 23.80 -51.30 -7.43
N ALA A 87 22.59 -51.66 -6.99
CA ALA A 87 22.05 -51.81 -5.63
C ALA A 87 22.31 -53.23 -5.06
N PRO A 88 21.58 -53.77 -4.03
CA PRO A 88 20.73 -53.16 -2.98
C PRO A 88 21.01 -53.70 -1.55
N ALA A 89 20.48 -53.04 -0.51
CA ALA A 89 20.14 -53.68 0.76
C ALA A 89 18.97 -52.94 1.46
N THR A 90 18.11 -53.74 2.07
CA THR A 90 16.75 -53.49 2.56
C THR A 90 16.66 -53.06 4.04
N THR A 91 15.50 -52.48 4.40
CA THR A 91 14.89 -52.29 5.76
C THR A 91 15.60 -51.32 6.72
N SER A 92 14.95 -50.43 7.48
CA SER A 92 13.60 -50.41 8.07
C SER A 92 13.10 -48.99 8.38
N SER A 93 11.79 -48.91 8.56
CA SER A 93 10.90 -47.85 9.05
C SER A 93 11.39 -47.00 10.23
N ALA A 94 11.07 -45.70 10.22
CA ALA A 94 10.60 -44.94 11.38
C ALA A 94 9.91 -43.63 10.92
N SER A 95 8.63 -43.49 11.27
CA SER A 95 7.88 -42.23 11.24
C SER A 95 8.34 -41.30 12.36
N SER A 96 8.45 -40.00 12.10
CA SER A 96 8.30 -38.97 13.13
C SER A 96 7.70 -37.70 12.54
N SER A 97 6.45 -37.46 12.96
CA SER A 97 5.74 -36.19 12.93
C SER A 97 6.48 -35.15 13.79
N LEU A 98 6.66 -33.94 13.27
CA LEU A 98 7.03 -32.77 14.08
C LEU A 98 5.86 -31.80 14.08
N SER A 99 5.16 -31.79 15.21
CA SER A 99 4.13 -30.84 15.60
C SER A 99 4.74 -29.54 16.09
N SER A 100 4.13 -28.43 15.66
CA SER A 100 4.30 -27.08 16.19
C SER A 100 4.20 -27.05 17.72
N GLN A 101 5.13 -26.37 18.40
CA GLN A 101 4.93 -25.93 19.77
C GLN A 101 5.30 -24.45 19.92
N ALA A 102 4.28 -23.67 20.25
CA ALA A 102 4.38 -22.30 20.73
C ALA A 102 5.03 -22.28 22.12
N VAL A 103 5.93 -21.32 22.36
CA VAL A 103 6.57 -21.10 23.66
C VAL A 103 5.84 -19.97 24.38
N PHE A 104 5.15 -20.32 25.47
CA PHE A 104 4.67 -19.40 26.50
C PHE A 104 5.83 -19.06 27.46
N ILE A 105 6.08 -17.77 27.73
CA ILE A 105 6.94 -17.35 28.84
C ILE A 105 6.04 -17.02 30.05
N GLN A 106 6.24 -17.80 31.11
CA GLN A 106 5.57 -17.72 32.40
C GLN A 106 6.39 -16.81 33.35
N GLN A 107 5.72 -15.85 34.02
CA GLN A 107 6.29 -15.04 35.09
C GLN A 107 6.66 -15.89 36.32
N THR A 108 7.79 -15.58 36.95
CA THR A 108 8.16 -16.08 38.29
C THR A 108 8.55 -14.94 39.24
N PRO A 109 8.38 -15.12 40.56
CA PRO A 109 8.00 -14.07 41.49
C PRO A 109 9.15 -13.43 42.28
N ALA A 110 8.83 -12.28 42.88
CA ALA A 110 9.64 -11.52 43.81
C ALA A 110 10.09 -12.31 45.06
N THR A 111 11.28 -12.00 45.57
CA THR A 111 11.64 -12.25 46.98
C THR A 111 12.55 -11.14 47.54
N ASN A 112 12.09 -10.59 48.66
CA ASN A 112 12.64 -9.69 49.68
C ASN A 112 14.02 -10.10 50.23
N ILE A 113 14.83 -9.34 51.00
CA ILE A 113 14.92 -7.99 51.60
C ILE A 113 16.37 -7.91 52.14
N HIS A 114 17.02 -6.75 52.14
CA HIS A 114 17.91 -6.36 53.25
C HIS A 114 17.84 -4.86 53.51
N THR A 115 17.34 -4.55 54.70
CA THR A 115 17.24 -3.24 55.37
C THR A 115 18.60 -2.69 55.80
N ALA A 116 18.80 -1.39 55.63
CA ALA A 116 19.57 -0.56 56.55
C ALA A 116 18.91 0.83 56.65
N SER A 117 18.67 1.26 57.88
CA SER A 117 17.96 2.47 58.28
C SER A 117 18.95 3.51 58.79
N SER A 118 18.80 4.79 58.43
CA SER A 118 19.23 5.91 59.29
C SER A 118 18.54 7.26 58.94
N SER A 119 17.79 7.73 59.94
CA SER A 119 17.62 9.11 60.46
C SER A 119 17.15 10.30 59.61
N ALA A 120 16.05 10.91 60.12
CA ALA A 120 15.54 12.28 59.92
C ALA A 120 16.56 13.38 60.33
N ALA A 121 16.50 14.69 60.03
CA ALA A 121 15.54 15.70 59.54
C ALA A 121 16.39 16.94 59.05
N PRO A 122 15.92 18.21 58.85
CA PRO A 122 14.59 18.77 58.64
C PRO A 122 14.45 19.74 57.42
N LYS A 123 13.21 20.13 57.17
CA LYS A 123 12.66 21.20 56.29
C LYS A 123 13.36 22.58 56.41
N PRO A 124 13.33 23.39 55.33
CA PRO A 124 13.04 24.82 55.45
C PRO A 124 11.75 25.22 54.72
N SER A 125 11.01 26.09 55.41
CA SER A 125 9.84 26.83 54.96
C SER A 125 10.29 28.17 54.42
N THR A 126 9.83 28.57 53.24
CA THR A 126 9.80 29.99 52.84
C THR A 126 8.44 30.32 52.24
N THR A 127 7.76 31.25 52.91
CA THR A 127 6.51 31.90 52.52
C THR A 127 6.84 33.24 51.84
N SER A 128 5.87 33.78 51.09
CA SER A 128 5.72 35.15 50.55
C SER A 128 6.02 35.23 49.03
N THR A 129 5.23 35.89 48.16
CA THR A 129 4.16 36.88 48.33
C THR A 129 3.25 36.89 47.09
N SER A 130 2.00 37.33 47.29
CA SER A 130 0.92 37.49 46.31
C SER A 130 1.24 38.36 45.09
N ALA A 131 0.63 38.02 43.94
CA ALA A 131 0.15 38.99 42.97
C ALA A 131 -1.20 38.51 42.39
N VAL A 132 -2.24 39.28 42.67
CA VAL A 132 -3.59 39.17 42.14
C VAL A 132 -3.61 39.88 40.80
N VAL A 133 -4.06 39.22 39.74
CA VAL A 133 -4.64 39.89 38.56
C VAL A 133 -5.92 39.15 38.18
N GLU A 134 -6.99 39.93 38.24
CA GLU A 134 -8.39 39.64 37.99
C GLU A 134 -8.64 39.39 36.50
N ALA A 135 -9.34 38.31 36.16
CA ALA A 135 -9.79 38.02 34.79
C ALA A 135 -11.31 38.28 34.69
N PRO A 136 -11.80 39.02 33.67
CA PRO A 136 -13.20 39.34 33.55
C PRO A 136 -14.02 38.15 33.03
N LYS A 137 -15.18 37.97 33.67
CA LYS A 137 -16.25 37.03 33.36
C LYS A 137 -16.94 37.45 32.05
N SER A 138 -16.94 36.59 31.03
CA SER A 138 -17.78 36.77 29.84
C SER A 138 -18.80 35.64 29.74
N THR A 139 -20.06 36.05 29.79
CA THR A 139 -21.29 35.25 29.68
C THR A 139 -21.60 34.98 28.21
N SER A 140 -21.58 33.71 27.80
CA SER A 140 -22.12 33.26 26.52
C SER A 140 -23.61 32.93 26.68
N VAL A 141 -24.47 33.72 26.02
CA VAL A 141 -25.91 33.45 25.88
C VAL A 141 -26.14 33.02 24.43
N ALA A 142 -26.70 31.81 24.26
CA ALA A 142 -27.07 31.24 22.97
C ALA A 142 -28.26 31.96 22.33
N PRO A 143 -28.28 32.19 21.01
CA PRO A 143 -29.50 32.58 20.30
C PRO A 143 -30.24 31.33 19.77
N VAL A 144 -31.45 31.14 20.28
CA VAL A 144 -32.51 30.32 19.68
C VAL A 144 -33.22 31.18 18.64
N VAL A 145 -33.32 30.70 17.40
CA VAL A 145 -34.24 31.25 16.40
C VAL A 145 -35.05 30.12 15.75
N THR A 146 -36.36 30.29 15.89
CA THR A 146 -37.47 29.46 15.43
C THR A 146 -37.67 29.50 13.91
N PRO A 147 -38.23 28.43 13.30
CA PRO A 147 -38.42 28.29 11.86
C PRO A 147 -39.49 29.24 11.31
N THR A 148 -39.21 29.85 10.15
CA THR A 148 -40.12 30.72 9.40
C THR A 148 -40.97 29.89 8.44
N THR A 149 -42.28 29.92 8.62
CA THR A 149 -43.29 29.37 7.70
C THR A 149 -43.49 30.31 6.51
N LEU A 150 -43.28 29.81 5.28
CA LEU A 150 -43.70 30.51 4.06
C LEU A 150 -44.98 29.89 3.50
N SER A 151 -45.97 30.78 3.42
CA SER A 151 -47.33 30.62 2.94
C SER A 151 -47.38 30.24 1.45
N THR A 152 -48.11 29.18 1.10
CA THR A 152 -48.57 28.93 -0.27
C THR A 152 -50.08 29.08 -0.33
N LYS A 153 -50.49 30.06 -1.11
CA LYS A 153 -51.87 30.47 -1.37
C LYS A 153 -52.56 29.40 -2.21
N ALA A 154 -53.62 28.81 -1.65
CA ALA A 154 -54.58 28.01 -2.39
C ALA A 154 -55.36 28.88 -3.39
N SER A 155 -55.46 28.42 -4.63
CA SER A 155 -56.42 28.91 -5.61
C SER A 155 -57.14 27.71 -6.20
N THR A 156 -58.45 27.72 -6.04
CA THR A 156 -59.42 26.71 -6.44
C THR A 156 -59.89 26.94 -7.88
N THR A 157 -60.48 25.87 -8.45
CA THR A 157 -61.32 25.74 -9.68
C THR A 157 -60.64 25.05 -10.89
N PRO A 158 -61.41 24.37 -11.78
CA PRO A 158 -61.79 22.98 -11.56
C PRO A 158 -61.39 22.03 -12.70
N VAL A 159 -61.53 20.75 -12.37
CA VAL A 159 -61.32 19.52 -13.14
C VAL A 159 -61.94 19.55 -14.55
N ALA A 160 -61.13 19.27 -15.57
CA ALA A 160 -61.58 18.69 -16.83
C ALA A 160 -60.89 17.32 -16.99
N ALA A 161 -61.71 16.26 -16.97
CA ALA A 161 -61.28 14.89 -17.18
C ALA A 161 -60.88 14.70 -18.65
N THR A 162 -59.68 14.16 -18.88
CA THR A 162 -59.36 13.53 -20.16
C THR A 162 -58.57 12.27 -19.88
N THR A 163 -59.25 11.15 -20.03
CA THR A 163 -58.72 9.79 -20.07
C THR A 163 -57.66 9.67 -21.16
N LYS A 164 -56.42 9.37 -20.79
CA LYS A 164 -55.42 8.78 -21.70
C LYS A 164 -54.74 7.60 -21.01
N THR A 165 -55.18 6.43 -21.47
CA THR A 165 -54.57 5.11 -21.53
C THR A 165 -53.09 5.03 -21.10
N SER A 166 -52.83 4.29 -20.02
CA SER A 166 -51.49 3.79 -19.67
C SER A 166 -51.02 2.79 -20.73
N SER A 167 -50.09 3.18 -21.57
CA SER A 167 -49.21 2.22 -22.25
C SER A 167 -48.02 1.97 -21.33
N ALA A 168 -47.97 0.74 -20.80
CA ALA A 168 -46.78 0.22 -20.13
C ALA A 168 -45.61 0.30 -21.09
N ALA A 169 -44.64 1.16 -20.78
CA ALA A 169 -43.37 1.19 -21.48
C ALA A 169 -42.61 -0.08 -21.11
N THR A 170 -42.45 -0.96 -22.09
CA THR A 170 -41.54 -2.10 -22.04
C THR A 170 -40.15 -1.56 -21.72
N VAL A 171 -39.66 -1.86 -20.51
CA VAL A 171 -38.26 -1.62 -20.14
C VAL A 171 -37.43 -2.47 -21.08
N ALA A 172 -36.88 -1.84 -22.12
CA ALA A 172 -35.88 -2.45 -22.97
C ALA A 172 -34.66 -2.69 -22.06
N THR A 173 -34.50 -3.93 -21.64
CA THR A 173 -33.26 -4.42 -21.04
C THR A 173 -32.21 -4.24 -22.11
N SER A 174 -31.45 -3.16 -22.04
CA SER A 174 -30.20 -3.04 -22.77
C SER A 174 -29.29 -4.11 -22.21
N THR A 175 -29.33 -5.29 -22.81
CA THR A 175 -28.23 -6.24 -22.74
C THR A 175 -27.05 -5.53 -23.37
N THR A 176 -26.28 -4.82 -22.55
CA THR A 176 -24.91 -4.46 -22.87
C THR A 176 -24.24 -5.76 -23.25
N SER A 177 -24.04 -5.95 -24.54
CA SER A 177 -23.12 -6.93 -25.08
C SER A 177 -21.81 -6.71 -24.33
N SER A 178 -21.48 -7.63 -23.43
CA SER A 178 -20.19 -7.69 -22.77
C SER A 178 -19.16 -7.97 -23.85
N SER A 179 -18.68 -6.92 -24.53
CA SER A 179 -17.30 -6.97 -25.02
C SER A 179 -16.49 -7.23 -23.77
N SER A 180 -15.95 -8.43 -23.62
CA SER A 180 -15.10 -8.80 -22.49
C SER A 180 -13.93 -7.82 -22.48
N SER A 181 -14.09 -6.71 -21.75
CA SER A 181 -13.08 -5.68 -21.65
C SER A 181 -11.90 -6.34 -20.96
N LYS A 182 -10.80 -6.50 -21.69
CA LYS A 182 -9.55 -7.07 -21.18
C LYS A 182 -9.17 -6.38 -19.88
N LYS A 183 -9.22 -7.10 -18.75
CA LYS A 183 -8.97 -6.57 -17.41
C LYS A 183 -7.49 -6.60 -17.01
N ARG A 184 -6.68 -7.44 -17.68
CA ARG A 184 -5.28 -7.71 -17.31
C ARG A 184 -4.36 -6.56 -17.70
N GLY A 185 -3.53 -6.16 -16.75
CA GLY A 185 -2.50 -5.16 -16.92
C GLY A 185 -1.11 -5.64 -16.54
N LEU A 186 -0.11 -4.84 -16.89
CA LEU A 186 1.30 -5.09 -16.55
C LEU A 186 1.80 -3.99 -15.62
N ALA A 187 2.19 -4.39 -14.41
CA ALA A 187 3.07 -3.59 -13.56
C ALA A 187 4.51 -3.75 -14.09
N TYR A 188 5.24 -2.67 -14.37
CA TYR A 188 6.59 -2.78 -14.97
C TYR A 188 7.54 -1.68 -14.50
N ASN A 189 8.84 -1.94 -14.61
CA ASN A 189 9.86 -0.89 -14.46
C ASN A 189 10.51 -0.57 -15.81
N ASP A 190 10.76 -1.59 -16.63
CA ASP A 190 11.37 -1.46 -17.95
C ASP A 190 10.34 -1.69 -19.06
N ALA A 191 10.00 -0.62 -19.80
CA ALA A 191 9.05 -0.64 -20.90
C ALA A 191 9.48 -1.59 -22.05
N SER A 192 10.78 -1.85 -22.20
CA SER A 192 11.30 -2.69 -23.28
C SER A 192 10.87 -4.16 -23.16
N LEU A 193 10.50 -4.59 -21.96
CA LEU A 193 10.06 -5.96 -21.66
C LEU A 193 8.62 -6.26 -22.11
N LEU A 194 7.81 -5.23 -22.38
CA LEU A 194 6.36 -5.39 -22.55
C LEU A 194 5.94 -6.00 -23.89
N SER A 195 6.81 -5.96 -24.91
CA SER A 195 6.44 -6.41 -26.26
C SER A 195 6.12 -7.91 -26.36
N GLY A 196 6.55 -8.72 -25.40
CA GLY A 196 6.18 -10.14 -25.30
C GLY A 196 4.69 -10.37 -25.00
N PHE A 197 4.00 -9.38 -24.41
CA PHE A 197 2.61 -9.51 -23.93
C PHE A 197 1.55 -9.02 -24.92
N VAL A 198 1.92 -8.56 -26.12
CA VAL A 198 0.96 -8.02 -27.10
C VAL A 198 0.63 -8.99 -28.25
N SER A 199 0.78 -10.30 -28.01
CA SER A 199 0.39 -11.34 -28.97
C SER A 199 -1.12 -11.41 -29.16
N GLY A 200 -1.58 -12.00 -30.27
CA GLY A 200 -3.01 -12.09 -30.60
C GLY A 200 -3.86 -12.88 -29.60
N SER A 201 -3.25 -13.79 -28.82
CA SER A 201 -3.93 -14.55 -27.75
C SER A 201 -3.90 -13.84 -26.39
N SER A 202 -3.08 -12.79 -26.24
CA SER A 202 -2.93 -12.11 -24.97
C SER A 202 -4.19 -11.34 -24.57
N GLN A 203 -4.56 -11.47 -23.30
CA GLN A 203 -5.65 -10.74 -22.66
C GLN A 203 -5.19 -9.45 -21.95
N VAL A 204 -3.91 -9.09 -22.07
CA VAL A 204 -3.37 -7.83 -21.53
C VAL A 204 -3.82 -6.64 -22.38
N SER A 205 -4.15 -5.52 -21.74
CA SER A 205 -4.61 -4.29 -22.42
C SER A 205 -4.07 -2.98 -21.85
N TRP A 206 -3.50 -2.98 -20.65
CA TRP A 206 -3.01 -1.78 -20.00
C TRP A 206 -1.71 -2.03 -19.22
N ALA A 207 -1.00 -0.98 -18.84
CA ALA A 207 0.24 -1.06 -18.10
C ALA A 207 0.45 0.17 -17.21
N TYR A 208 1.17 0.00 -16.10
CA TYR A 208 1.61 1.09 -15.22
C TYR A 208 2.98 0.76 -14.62
N ASN A 209 3.72 1.77 -14.17
CA ASN A 209 5.11 1.61 -13.72
C ASN A 209 5.43 2.35 -12.42
N TRP A 210 4.42 2.57 -11.57
CA TRP A 210 4.51 3.40 -10.36
C TRP A 210 4.92 4.86 -10.59
N GLY A 211 5.08 5.28 -11.85
CA GLY A 211 5.47 6.63 -12.24
C GLY A 211 4.32 7.42 -12.84
N SER A 212 4.56 8.72 -13.02
CA SER A 212 3.64 9.62 -13.71
C SER A 212 3.85 9.66 -15.23
N THR A 213 4.96 9.11 -15.71
CA THR A 213 5.33 9.08 -17.14
C THR A 213 5.96 7.76 -17.54
N THR A 214 5.98 7.50 -18.84
CA THR A 214 6.66 6.33 -19.40
C THR A 214 7.35 6.63 -20.72
N SER A 215 8.37 5.84 -21.04
CA SER A 215 8.89 5.74 -22.41
C SER A 215 7.89 5.00 -23.30
N SER A 216 8.14 4.96 -24.61
CA SER A 216 7.23 4.28 -25.54
C SER A 216 7.03 2.81 -25.15
N ILE A 217 5.79 2.42 -24.90
CA ILE A 217 5.37 1.04 -24.64
C ILE A 217 4.83 0.37 -25.92
N ALA A 218 4.71 -0.96 -25.87
CA ALA A 218 4.21 -1.74 -26.99
C ALA A 218 2.79 -1.31 -27.41
N SER A 219 2.56 -1.21 -28.73
CA SER A 219 1.24 -0.87 -29.27
C SER A 219 0.19 -1.88 -28.83
N GLY A 220 -0.98 -1.41 -28.42
CA GLY A 220 -2.05 -2.25 -27.87
C GLY A 220 -2.11 -2.26 -26.34
N LEU A 221 -1.15 -1.59 -25.68
CA LEU A 221 -1.20 -1.30 -24.25
C LEU A 221 -1.53 0.18 -24.04
N GLU A 222 -2.47 0.43 -23.13
CA GLU A 222 -2.72 1.75 -22.57
C GLU A 222 -1.83 1.99 -21.35
N TYR A 223 -1.09 3.10 -21.32
CA TYR A 223 -0.35 3.49 -20.13
C TYR A 223 -1.26 4.24 -19.15
N ILE A 224 -1.25 3.82 -17.87
CA ILE A 224 -1.98 4.48 -16.79
C ILE A 224 -0.98 5.18 -15.84
N PRO A 225 -0.94 6.53 -15.82
CA PRO A 225 -0.09 7.28 -14.89
C PRO A 225 -0.51 7.09 -13.42
N MET A 226 0.48 7.15 -12.53
CA MET A 226 0.28 7.14 -11.09
C MET A 226 0.86 8.40 -10.44
N LEU A 227 0.09 9.01 -9.53
CA LEU A 227 0.62 9.96 -8.57
C LEU A 227 1.07 9.19 -7.35
N TRP A 228 2.33 8.76 -7.33
CA TRP A 228 2.82 7.80 -6.34
C TRP A 228 2.71 8.29 -4.89
N GLY A 229 2.89 9.59 -4.63
CA GLY A 229 2.77 10.19 -3.30
C GLY A 229 2.72 11.71 -3.33
N LEU A 230 2.81 12.34 -2.15
CA LEU A 230 2.68 13.81 -2.01
C LEU A 230 4.02 14.58 -1.97
N GLY A 231 5.15 13.87 -2.04
CA GLY A 231 6.46 14.51 -2.18
C GLY A 231 6.56 15.36 -3.45
N SER A 232 7.35 16.44 -3.41
CA SER A 232 7.51 17.37 -4.54
C SER A 232 7.92 16.68 -5.84
N ASP A 233 8.70 15.62 -5.74
CA ASP A 233 9.20 14.86 -6.90
C ASP A 233 8.05 14.16 -7.64
N ASN A 234 6.92 13.92 -6.97
CA ASN A 234 5.70 13.37 -7.55
C ASN A 234 4.71 14.47 -7.97
N THR A 235 4.54 15.51 -7.16
CA THR A 235 3.47 16.50 -7.33
C THR A 235 3.83 17.67 -8.26
N ALA A 236 5.10 18.05 -8.36
CA ALA A 236 5.53 19.27 -9.05
C ALA A 236 5.14 19.31 -10.54
N THR A 237 5.09 18.16 -11.20
CA THR A 237 4.74 18.05 -12.63
C THR A 237 3.42 17.34 -12.88
N TRP A 238 2.75 16.84 -11.82
CA TRP A 238 1.60 15.95 -11.92
C TRP A 238 0.49 16.50 -12.81
N SER A 239 0.10 17.77 -12.60
CA SER A 239 -1.00 18.38 -13.35
C SER A 239 -0.75 18.38 -14.86
N THR A 240 0.48 18.68 -15.27
CA THR A 240 0.91 18.70 -16.68
C THR A 240 0.93 17.28 -17.25
N VAL A 241 1.63 16.35 -16.61
CA VAL A 241 1.82 14.99 -17.15
C VAL A 241 0.53 14.20 -17.19
N ALA A 242 -0.36 14.36 -16.20
CA ALA A 242 -1.67 13.72 -16.21
C ALA A 242 -2.57 14.30 -17.31
N THR A 243 -2.54 15.62 -17.54
CA THR A 243 -3.27 16.24 -18.66
C THR A 243 -2.78 15.72 -20.01
N GLU A 244 -1.46 15.65 -20.21
CA GLU A 244 -0.85 15.14 -21.44
C GLU A 244 -1.15 13.66 -21.67
N ALA A 245 -1.14 12.84 -20.61
CA ALA A 245 -1.49 11.43 -20.68
C ALA A 245 -2.95 11.23 -21.08
N ILE A 246 -3.88 11.98 -20.48
CA ILE A 246 -5.31 11.93 -20.85
C ILE A 246 -5.50 12.34 -22.31
N ALA A 247 -4.85 13.43 -22.75
CA ALA A 247 -4.91 13.88 -24.13
C ALA A 247 -4.32 12.85 -25.12
N SER A 248 -3.38 12.02 -24.65
CA SER A 248 -2.76 10.94 -25.41
C SER A 248 -3.51 9.61 -25.33
N GLY A 249 -4.66 9.56 -24.64
CA GLY A 249 -5.56 8.42 -24.61
C GLY A 249 -5.59 7.62 -23.31
N SER A 250 -4.88 8.05 -22.24
CA SER A 250 -5.07 7.45 -20.91
C SER A 250 -6.49 7.71 -20.40
N THR A 251 -7.18 6.64 -20.03
CA THR A 251 -8.58 6.65 -19.57
C THR A 251 -8.70 6.68 -18.05
N ALA A 252 -7.58 6.50 -17.34
CA ALA A 252 -7.54 6.52 -15.89
C ALA A 252 -6.27 7.18 -15.34
N LEU A 253 -6.30 7.48 -14.04
CA LEU A 253 -5.16 7.91 -13.24
C LEU A 253 -5.17 7.15 -11.91
N LEU A 254 -4.02 6.61 -11.51
CA LEU A 254 -3.82 5.92 -10.24
C LEU A 254 -3.40 6.92 -9.14
N GLY A 255 -3.97 6.76 -7.95
CA GLY A 255 -3.61 7.50 -6.75
C GLY A 255 -2.33 7.00 -6.07
N PHE A 256 -2.15 7.39 -4.81
CA PHE A 256 -0.93 7.14 -4.03
C PHE A 256 -0.65 5.65 -3.81
N ASN A 257 0.63 5.27 -3.82
CA ASN A 257 1.08 3.90 -3.68
C ASN A 257 1.37 3.54 -2.22
N GLU A 258 0.61 2.60 -1.66
CA GLU A 258 0.74 2.08 -0.29
C GLU A 258 0.93 3.21 0.74
N PRO A 259 0.04 4.22 0.78
CA PRO A 259 0.14 5.30 1.76
C PRO A 259 0.03 4.79 3.20
N ASP A 260 -0.55 3.62 3.40
CA ASP A 260 -0.66 2.93 4.67
C ASP A 260 0.66 2.29 5.13
N TYR A 261 1.70 2.22 4.30
CA TYR A 261 2.96 1.60 4.64
C TYR A 261 4.14 2.60 4.69
N SER A 262 4.91 2.56 5.77
CA SER A 262 6.01 3.50 6.02
C SER A 262 7.20 3.34 5.08
N GLY A 263 7.34 2.19 4.42
CA GLY A 263 8.36 1.93 3.41
C GLY A 263 8.01 2.47 2.02
N GLN A 264 6.84 3.08 1.86
CA GLN A 264 6.27 3.51 0.57
C GLN A 264 5.90 4.99 0.64
N SER A 265 4.73 5.38 0.11
CA SER A 265 4.36 6.81 0.09
C SER A 265 4.08 7.37 1.48
N ASN A 266 3.75 6.52 2.46
CA ASN A 266 3.66 6.85 3.89
C ASN A 266 2.86 8.13 4.17
N ILE A 267 1.55 8.06 3.93
CA ILE A 267 0.63 9.21 4.01
C ILE A 267 -0.53 8.85 4.93
N GLY A 268 -0.79 9.67 5.95
CA GLY A 268 -1.99 9.53 6.77
C GLY A 268 -3.26 9.74 5.94
N TYR A 269 -4.34 9.02 6.24
CA TYR A 269 -5.58 9.06 5.45
C TYR A 269 -6.16 10.49 5.29
N ALA A 270 -6.00 11.36 6.29
CA ALA A 270 -6.49 12.74 6.24
C ALA A 270 -5.64 13.64 5.31
N ASP A 271 -4.32 13.46 5.34
CA ASP A 271 -3.39 14.16 4.44
C ASP A 271 -3.57 13.65 3.00
N ALA A 272 -3.80 12.34 2.83
CA ALA A 272 -4.14 11.76 1.54
C ALA A 272 -5.45 12.33 0.99
N ALA A 273 -6.50 12.53 1.80
CA ALA A 273 -7.74 13.17 1.36
C ALA A 273 -7.52 14.63 0.94
N THR A 274 -6.69 15.37 1.67
CA THR A 274 -6.32 16.75 1.31
C THR A 274 -5.55 16.79 -0.01
N GLY A 275 -4.52 15.95 -0.14
CA GLY A 275 -3.74 15.84 -1.37
C GLY A 275 -4.56 15.32 -2.55
N TRP A 276 -5.53 14.45 -2.32
CA TRP A 276 -6.47 14.01 -3.37
C TRP A 276 -7.26 15.19 -3.92
N GLY A 277 -7.82 16.03 -3.04
CA GLY A 277 -8.53 17.25 -3.43
C GLY A 277 -7.67 18.22 -4.25
N GLU A 278 -6.38 18.32 -3.94
CA GLU A 278 -5.46 19.20 -4.66
C GLU A 278 -5.02 18.63 -6.01
N TYR A 279 -4.63 17.36 -6.05
CA TYR A 279 -3.91 16.78 -7.19
C TYR A 279 -4.73 15.84 -8.06
N MET A 280 -5.77 15.18 -7.53
CA MET A 280 -6.56 14.19 -8.27
C MET A 280 -7.91 14.75 -8.71
N GLU A 281 -8.62 15.46 -7.83
CA GLU A 281 -9.95 16.03 -8.12
C GLU A 281 -10.02 16.92 -9.37
N PRO A 282 -8.98 17.69 -9.78
CA PRO A 282 -9.00 18.45 -11.03
C PRO A 282 -9.21 17.61 -12.31
N PHE A 283 -9.04 16.29 -12.21
CA PHE A 283 -9.24 15.33 -13.29
C PHE A 283 -10.57 14.59 -13.25
N ALA A 284 -11.42 14.87 -12.26
CA ALA A 284 -12.76 14.30 -12.16
C ALA A 284 -13.56 14.56 -13.44
N GLY A 285 -14.18 13.51 -13.98
CA GLY A 285 -14.93 13.55 -15.25
C GLY A 285 -14.07 13.66 -16.51
N LYS A 286 -12.73 13.70 -16.40
CA LYS A 286 -11.79 13.64 -17.53
C LYS A 286 -11.12 12.27 -17.67
N ALA A 287 -10.97 11.56 -16.56
CA ALA A 287 -10.45 10.20 -16.49
C ALA A 287 -11.09 9.47 -15.30
N THR A 288 -10.99 8.14 -15.28
CA THR A 288 -11.32 7.32 -14.10
C THR A 288 -10.29 7.61 -13.02
N LEU A 289 -10.72 8.12 -11.87
CA LEU A 289 -9.83 8.34 -10.73
C LEU A 289 -9.84 7.13 -9.82
N VAL A 290 -8.69 6.45 -9.75
CA VAL A 290 -8.52 5.25 -8.93
C VAL A 290 -7.90 5.65 -7.60
N SER A 291 -8.50 5.19 -6.49
CA SER A 291 -8.07 5.52 -5.13
C SER A 291 -6.57 5.26 -4.89
N PRO A 292 -6.01 5.76 -3.77
CA PRO A 292 -4.75 5.24 -3.28
C PRO A 292 -4.81 3.72 -3.13
N ALA A 293 -3.73 3.04 -3.47
CA ALA A 293 -3.60 1.59 -3.44
C ALA A 293 -3.07 1.14 -2.08
N VAL A 294 -3.90 0.48 -1.26
CA VAL A 294 -3.49 0.04 0.08
C VAL A 294 -2.91 -1.36 0.08
N THR A 295 -2.03 -1.65 1.04
CA THR A 295 -1.53 -3.02 1.28
C THR A 295 -2.64 -3.97 1.74
N ASN A 296 -2.34 -5.28 1.81
CA ASN A 296 -3.14 -6.25 2.56
C ASN A 296 -2.74 -6.35 4.05
N GLY A 297 -2.11 -5.32 4.60
CA GLY A 297 -1.73 -5.23 6.01
C GLY A 297 -2.94 -5.14 6.94
N GLY A 298 -2.77 -5.62 8.18
CA GLY A 298 -3.79 -5.48 9.22
C GLY A 298 -3.88 -4.05 9.77
N SER A 299 -4.98 -3.75 10.47
CA SER A 299 -5.21 -2.44 11.10
C SER A 299 -3.97 -1.96 11.89
N PRO A 300 -3.56 -0.69 11.75
CA PRO A 300 -4.28 0.39 11.07
C PRO A 300 -4.04 0.49 9.55
N MET A 301 -3.27 -0.43 8.97
CA MET A 301 -2.97 -0.46 7.53
C MET A 301 -4.13 -1.05 6.71
N GLY A 302 -3.92 -1.17 5.40
CA GLY A 302 -4.81 -1.90 4.49
C GLY A 302 -6.22 -1.34 4.46
N LEU A 303 -7.21 -2.23 4.60
CA LEU A 303 -8.62 -1.87 4.45
C LEU A 303 -9.08 -0.87 5.51
N THR A 304 -8.50 -0.87 6.72
CA THR A 304 -8.81 0.13 7.74
C THR A 304 -8.32 1.53 7.34
N TRP A 305 -7.14 1.63 6.72
CA TRP A 305 -6.68 2.91 6.17
C TRP A 305 -7.59 3.39 5.04
N LEU A 306 -7.98 2.46 4.15
CA LEU A 306 -8.86 2.74 3.01
C LEU A 306 -10.23 3.28 3.46
N GLU A 307 -10.89 2.62 4.42
CA GLU A 307 -12.18 3.07 4.96
C GLU A 307 -12.09 4.49 5.53
N ASN A 308 -11.04 4.77 6.29
CA ASN A 308 -10.81 6.11 6.86
C ASN A 308 -10.55 7.16 5.78
N PHE A 309 -9.81 6.82 4.73
CA PHE A 309 -9.61 7.69 3.57
C PHE A 309 -10.93 7.98 2.84
N ILE A 310 -11.71 6.95 2.50
CA ILE A 310 -13.02 7.10 1.85
C ILE A 310 -13.96 7.99 2.70
N ALA A 311 -13.99 7.77 4.02
CA ALA A 311 -14.79 8.59 4.94
C ALA A 311 -14.32 10.05 5.01
N SER A 312 -13.00 10.28 4.93
CA SER A 312 -12.41 11.63 4.91
C SER A 312 -12.66 12.37 3.59
N CYS A 313 -12.93 11.63 2.52
CA CYS A 313 -13.09 12.14 1.16
C CYS A 313 -14.57 12.30 0.75
N SER A 314 -15.42 12.87 1.63
CA SER A 314 -16.88 12.95 1.41
C SER A 314 -17.33 13.73 0.16
N SER A 315 -16.48 14.59 -0.39
CA SER A 315 -16.72 15.34 -1.64
C SER A 315 -15.78 14.94 -2.78
N CYS A 316 -14.96 13.91 -2.60
CA CYS A 316 -13.99 13.47 -3.60
C CYS A 316 -14.67 12.61 -4.68
N THR A 317 -14.23 12.77 -5.91
CA THR A 317 -14.54 11.84 -7.00
C THR A 317 -13.57 10.67 -6.92
N ILE A 318 -14.07 9.49 -6.55
CA ILE A 318 -13.34 8.22 -6.57
C ILE A 318 -14.17 7.24 -7.38
N ASP A 319 -13.71 6.88 -8.58
CA ASP A 319 -14.45 6.05 -9.53
C ASP A 319 -14.17 4.56 -9.32
N ALA A 320 -12.94 4.23 -8.92
CA ALA A 320 -12.49 2.87 -8.64
C ALA A 320 -11.55 2.83 -7.43
N VAL A 321 -11.38 1.65 -6.83
CA VAL A 321 -10.56 1.46 -5.63
C VAL A 321 -9.39 0.55 -5.92
N ALA A 322 -8.17 1.01 -5.63
CA ALA A 322 -6.96 0.21 -5.79
C ALA A 322 -6.61 -0.55 -4.50
N ILE A 323 -6.18 -1.80 -4.66
CA ILE A 323 -5.70 -2.66 -3.56
C ILE A 323 -4.54 -3.52 -4.00
N HIS A 324 -3.67 -3.87 -3.04
CA HIS A 324 -2.58 -4.80 -3.21
C HIS A 324 -2.77 -6.07 -2.38
N TRP A 325 -2.22 -7.18 -2.85
CA TRP A 325 -2.22 -8.42 -2.10
C TRP A 325 -0.93 -9.23 -2.25
N TYR A 326 -0.29 -9.47 -1.11
CA TYR A 326 0.89 -10.31 -0.97
C TYR A 326 0.68 -11.24 0.23
N ASN A 327 0.01 -12.38 0.04
CA ASN A 327 -0.21 -13.33 1.13
C ASN A 327 -0.23 -14.79 0.67
N GLY A 328 0.79 -15.17 -0.10
CA GLY A 328 1.19 -16.54 -0.35
C GLY A 328 0.11 -17.51 -0.83
N GLY A 329 -0.13 -17.54 -2.14
CA GLY A 329 -0.71 -18.68 -2.88
C GLY A 329 -2.12 -19.16 -2.52
N ASP A 330 -2.72 -18.68 -1.43
CA ASP A 330 -4.07 -19.05 -1.01
C ASP A 330 -5.11 -18.26 -1.81
N ALA A 331 -5.63 -18.91 -2.85
CA ALA A 331 -6.66 -18.34 -3.71
C ALA A 331 -7.98 -18.05 -2.98
N ALA A 332 -8.34 -18.82 -1.94
CA ALA A 332 -9.56 -18.59 -1.18
C ALA A 332 -9.42 -17.35 -0.28
N ALA A 333 -8.27 -17.19 0.37
CA ALA A 333 -7.95 -15.99 1.13
C ALA A 333 -7.90 -14.75 0.22
N PHE A 334 -7.30 -14.86 -0.97
CA PHE A 334 -7.30 -13.76 -1.96
C PHE A 334 -8.72 -13.37 -2.38
N LYS A 335 -9.58 -14.34 -2.73
CA LYS A 335 -10.99 -14.07 -3.12
C LYS A 335 -11.79 -13.42 -1.99
N THR A 336 -11.53 -13.83 -0.75
CA THR A 336 -12.15 -13.22 0.44
C THR A 336 -11.70 -11.78 0.60
N TYR A 337 -10.39 -11.52 0.51
CA TYR A 337 -9.84 -10.17 0.60
C TYR A 337 -10.38 -9.24 -0.50
N VAL A 338 -10.59 -9.76 -1.73
CA VAL A 338 -11.23 -8.99 -2.81
C VAL A 338 -12.66 -8.58 -2.45
N ALA A 339 -13.45 -9.47 -1.84
CA ALA A 339 -14.80 -9.15 -1.40
C ALA A 339 -14.81 -8.11 -0.26
N ASP A 340 -13.91 -8.26 0.72
CA ASP A 340 -13.77 -7.35 1.85
C ASP A 340 -13.33 -5.95 1.37
N ALA A 341 -12.36 -5.90 0.46
CA ALA A 341 -11.90 -4.66 -0.18
C ALA A 341 -13.00 -3.95 -0.96
N TYR A 342 -13.83 -4.71 -1.68
CA TYR A 342 -14.98 -4.16 -2.40
C TYR A 342 -15.97 -3.49 -1.44
N ALA A 343 -16.22 -4.10 -0.27
CA ALA A 343 -17.07 -3.51 0.76
C ALA A 343 -16.42 -2.27 1.40
N ALA A 344 -15.15 -2.35 1.81
CA ALA A 344 -14.38 -1.26 2.41
C ALA A 344 -14.27 -0.04 1.46
N GLY A 345 -14.15 -0.28 0.15
CA GLY A 345 -14.12 0.73 -0.90
C GLY A 345 -15.48 1.35 -1.24
N GLY A 346 -16.55 1.04 -0.51
CA GLY A 346 -17.89 1.56 -0.77
C GLY A 346 -18.54 0.98 -2.03
N ASN A 347 -18.29 -0.31 -2.30
CA ASN A 347 -18.84 -1.06 -3.44
C ASN A 347 -18.46 -0.48 -4.82
N LYS A 348 -17.31 0.20 -4.89
CA LYS A 348 -16.73 0.68 -6.16
C LYS A 348 -15.92 -0.41 -6.84
N PRO A 349 -15.87 -0.45 -8.18
CA PRO A 349 -15.06 -1.43 -8.90
C PRO A 349 -13.59 -1.39 -8.45
N LEU A 350 -13.00 -2.57 -8.27
CA LEU A 350 -11.63 -2.74 -7.81
C LEU A 350 -10.64 -2.75 -8.96
N TRP A 351 -9.51 -2.11 -8.72
CA TRP A 351 -8.28 -2.24 -9.49
C TRP A 351 -7.26 -2.96 -8.60
N ILE A 352 -7.03 -4.24 -8.86
CA ILE A 352 -6.02 -5.01 -8.10
C ILE A 352 -4.68 -4.74 -8.76
N THR A 353 -4.08 -3.59 -8.46
CA THR A 353 -2.88 -3.09 -9.14
C THR A 353 -1.66 -3.95 -8.83
N GLU A 354 -1.66 -4.65 -7.70
CA GLU A 354 -0.65 -5.63 -7.36
C GLU A 354 -1.28 -6.86 -6.71
N PHE A 355 -0.94 -8.04 -7.22
CA PHE A 355 -1.12 -9.27 -6.48
C PHE A 355 -0.02 -10.26 -6.84
N GLN A 356 0.44 -11.03 -5.86
CA GLN A 356 1.48 -12.02 -6.08
C GLN A 356 1.30 -13.23 -5.17
N ALA A 357 1.40 -14.42 -5.74
CA ALA A 357 1.57 -15.65 -4.97
C ALA A 357 3.05 -15.88 -4.64
N SER A 358 3.33 -16.43 -3.46
CA SER A 358 4.65 -16.96 -3.12
C SER A 358 4.75 -18.44 -3.50
N GLY A 359 5.94 -19.01 -3.37
CA GLY A 359 6.21 -20.43 -3.67
C GLY A 359 6.90 -20.63 -5.02
N THR A 360 6.94 -21.87 -5.45
CA THR A 360 7.49 -22.33 -6.73
C THR A 360 6.68 -21.80 -7.92
N THR A 361 7.26 -21.82 -9.12
CA THR A 361 6.54 -21.43 -10.35
C THR A 361 5.26 -22.24 -10.56
N ASP A 362 5.23 -23.52 -10.20
CA ASP A 362 4.05 -24.37 -10.34
C ASP A 362 2.95 -24.00 -9.34
N GLU A 363 3.30 -23.64 -8.11
CA GLU A 363 2.35 -23.13 -7.11
C GLU A 363 1.77 -21.77 -7.53
N GLN A 364 2.62 -20.87 -8.04
CA GLN A 364 2.18 -19.58 -8.56
C GLN A 364 1.28 -19.73 -9.80
N ASN A 365 1.59 -20.67 -10.69
CA ASN A 365 0.72 -21.00 -11.83
C ASN A 365 -0.63 -21.54 -11.36
N SER A 366 -0.63 -22.49 -10.42
CA SER A 366 -1.87 -23.07 -9.87
C SER A 366 -2.75 -22.00 -9.25
N PHE A 367 -2.15 -21.05 -8.52
CA PHE A 367 -2.85 -19.89 -8.01
C PHE A 367 -3.44 -19.02 -9.14
N LEU A 368 -2.66 -18.68 -10.17
CA LEU A 368 -3.14 -17.89 -11.30
C LEU A 368 -4.30 -18.57 -12.04
N GLU A 369 -4.19 -19.87 -12.32
CA GLU A 369 -5.24 -20.65 -12.98
C GLU A 369 -6.55 -20.67 -12.17
N GLU A 370 -6.46 -20.57 -10.84
CA GLU A 370 -7.64 -20.48 -9.99
C GLU A 370 -8.23 -19.07 -9.88
N VAL A 371 -7.39 -18.03 -9.79
CA VAL A 371 -7.88 -16.66 -9.53
C VAL A 371 -8.25 -15.91 -10.80
N ILE A 372 -7.59 -16.17 -11.94
CA ILE A 372 -7.87 -15.47 -13.20
C ILE A 372 -9.34 -15.61 -13.64
N PRO A 373 -9.95 -16.82 -13.67
CA PRO A 373 -11.36 -16.96 -14.04
C PRO A 373 -12.29 -16.20 -13.08
N PHE A 374 -11.96 -16.15 -11.79
CA PHE A 374 -12.70 -15.36 -10.81
C PHE A 374 -12.58 -13.86 -11.08
N LEU A 375 -11.37 -13.34 -11.33
CA LEU A 375 -11.15 -11.92 -11.60
C LEU A 375 -11.82 -11.47 -12.91
N ASP A 376 -11.74 -12.29 -13.96
CA ASP A 376 -12.35 -11.99 -15.25
C ASP A 376 -13.89 -12.01 -15.18
N SER A 377 -14.48 -12.94 -14.44
CA SER A 377 -15.95 -13.05 -14.29
C SER A 377 -16.57 -12.16 -13.21
N SER A 378 -15.78 -11.61 -12.29
CA SER A 378 -16.28 -10.80 -11.18
C SER A 378 -16.65 -9.37 -11.60
N ASP A 379 -17.88 -8.94 -11.30
CA ASP A 379 -18.32 -7.54 -11.46
C ASP A 379 -17.66 -6.59 -10.45
N MET A 380 -17.06 -7.14 -9.38
CA MET A 380 -16.33 -6.34 -8.38
C MET A 380 -14.98 -5.87 -8.92
N VAL A 381 -14.41 -6.53 -9.93
CA VAL A 381 -13.04 -6.26 -10.41
C VAL A 381 -13.11 -5.66 -11.80
N ALA A 382 -12.61 -4.44 -11.95
CA ALA A 382 -12.50 -3.76 -13.23
C ALA A 382 -11.17 -4.07 -13.93
N LYS A 383 -10.06 -4.07 -13.18
CA LYS A 383 -8.71 -4.29 -13.71
C LYS A 383 -7.82 -4.98 -12.67
N TYR A 384 -6.79 -5.70 -13.14
CA TYR A 384 -5.81 -6.31 -12.25
C TYR A 384 -4.45 -6.50 -12.94
N ALA A 385 -3.36 -6.45 -12.17
CA ALA A 385 -2.00 -6.67 -12.66
C ALA A 385 -1.21 -7.54 -11.68
N TYR A 386 -0.62 -8.63 -12.19
CA TYR A 386 0.25 -9.47 -11.37
C TYR A 386 1.57 -8.76 -11.16
N PHE A 387 2.15 -8.85 -9.97
CA PHE A 387 3.45 -8.27 -9.67
C PHE A 387 4.57 -9.24 -10.05
N MET A 388 5.37 -9.00 -11.09
CA MET A 388 5.33 -7.91 -12.07
C MET A 388 5.97 -8.34 -13.41
N ALA A 389 5.87 -7.50 -14.45
CA ALA A 389 6.57 -7.67 -15.72
C ALA A 389 8.06 -7.36 -15.58
N SER A 390 8.80 -8.35 -15.06
CA SER A 390 10.25 -8.35 -14.94
C SER A 390 10.85 -9.71 -15.25
N ASP A 391 12.15 -9.71 -15.58
CA ASP A 391 12.95 -10.93 -15.67
C ASP A 391 12.95 -11.68 -14.33
N GLY A 392 12.74 -12.98 -14.39
CA GLY A 392 12.62 -13.85 -13.21
C GLY A 392 11.21 -13.95 -12.62
N ILE A 393 10.25 -13.16 -13.12
CA ILE A 393 8.83 -13.25 -12.70
C ILE A 393 7.96 -13.62 -13.90
N LEU A 394 7.39 -12.64 -14.61
CA LEU A 394 6.57 -12.90 -15.80
C LEU A 394 7.42 -13.08 -17.07
N LEU A 395 8.69 -12.72 -17.05
CA LEU A 395 9.61 -12.94 -18.17
C LEU A 395 10.76 -13.85 -17.73
N SER A 396 11.18 -14.75 -18.62
CA SER A 396 12.37 -15.57 -18.39
C SER A 396 13.65 -14.84 -18.76
N SER A 397 13.59 -14.01 -19.82
CA SER A 397 14.67 -13.13 -20.26
C SER A 397 14.17 -12.17 -21.33
N GLY A 398 14.45 -10.88 -21.17
CA GLY A 398 14.12 -9.86 -22.15
C GLY A 398 12.61 -9.86 -22.41
N THR A 399 12.19 -10.04 -23.65
CA THR A 399 10.76 -10.06 -24.03
C THR A 399 10.16 -11.48 -24.03
N THR A 400 10.91 -12.49 -23.60
CA THR A 400 10.44 -13.88 -23.58
C THR A 400 9.64 -14.14 -22.31
N LEU A 401 8.36 -14.49 -22.47
CA LEU A 401 7.49 -14.82 -21.34
C LEU A 401 7.97 -16.09 -20.63
N SER A 402 7.97 -16.05 -19.30
CA SER A 402 8.13 -17.26 -18.48
C SER A 402 6.89 -18.15 -18.60
N THR A 403 6.90 -19.36 -18.00
CA THR A 403 5.69 -20.18 -17.88
C THR A 403 4.58 -19.39 -17.19
N LEU A 404 4.90 -18.71 -16.09
CA LEU A 404 3.97 -17.85 -15.35
C LEU A 404 3.46 -16.69 -16.19
N GLY A 405 4.35 -16.04 -16.96
CA GLY A 405 3.98 -14.97 -17.89
C GLY A 405 3.00 -15.42 -18.95
N ASN A 406 3.20 -16.61 -19.52
CA ASN A 406 2.26 -17.18 -20.49
C ASN A 406 0.91 -17.49 -19.87
N THR A 407 0.87 -18.08 -18.67
CA THR A 407 -0.37 -18.32 -17.91
C THR A 407 -1.10 -17.01 -17.69
N PHE A 408 -0.44 -16.00 -17.12
CA PHE A 408 -1.04 -14.69 -16.87
C PHE A 408 -1.58 -14.04 -18.14
N ALA A 409 -0.81 -14.06 -19.24
CA ALA A 409 -1.19 -13.39 -20.47
C ALA A 409 -2.33 -14.09 -21.22
N THR A 410 -2.42 -15.42 -21.18
CA THR A 410 -3.24 -16.17 -22.16
C THR A 410 -4.25 -17.15 -21.58
N PHE A 411 -4.15 -17.53 -20.30
CA PHE A 411 -5.10 -18.45 -19.67
C PHE A 411 -6.52 -17.88 -19.68
N VAL A 412 -7.55 -18.66 -19.96
CA VAL A 412 -8.96 -18.23 -20.03
C VAL A 412 -9.91 -19.24 -19.43
#